data_AF-A0A2T6K7P8-F1
#
_entry.id   AF-A0A2T6K7P8-F1
#
_cell.length_a   1.000
_cell.length_b   1.000
_cell.length_c   1.000
_cell.angle_alpha   90.00
_cell.angle_beta   90.00
_cell.angle_gamma   90.00
#
_symmetry.space_group_name_H-M   'P 1'
#
loop_
_entity.id
_entity.type
_entity.pdbx_description
1 polymer ?
#
loop_
_entity_poly.entity_id
_entity_poly.type
_entity_poly.pdbx_seq_one_letter_code
_entity_poly.pdbx_strand_id
1 'polypeptide(L)' 'MENKEIKLSVDTWKNSESVKFIITLLNNTDSEKTFIFKTGQKYDIHVLNPEGKEVYRYSKGGFFTQAIEYVNLTSRKIWK' A
#
# COMPACT_ATOMS: atom_id res chain seq x y z
N MET A 1 -19.91 2.44 17.16
CA MET A 1 -19.90 3.05 15.81
C MET A 1 -18.69 2.50 15.09
N GLU A 2 -18.85 1.88 13.93
CA GLU A 2 -17.73 1.37 13.15
C GLU A 2 -17.01 2.56 12.51
N ASN A 3 -15.70 2.72 12.78
CA ASN A 3 -14.91 3.80 12.18
C ASN A 3 -14.74 3.51 10.68
N LYS A 4 -15.46 4.26 9.86
CA LYS A 4 -15.37 4.20 8.41
C LYS A 4 -14.13 4.97 7.94
N GLU A 5 -13.05 4.25 7.68
CA GLU A 5 -11.75 4.82 7.30
C GLU A 5 -11.14 4.14 6.07
N ILE A 6 -10.08 4.74 5.54
CA ILE A 6 -9.17 4.04 4.63
C ILE A 6 -8.33 3.09 5.47
N LYS A 7 -8.36 1.80 5.14
CA LYS A 7 -7.57 0.78 5.82
C LYS A 7 -6.46 0.27 4.91
N LEU A 8 -5.22 0.39 5.36
CA LEU A 8 -4.07 -0.27 4.77
C LEU A 8 -3.79 -1.56 5.57
N SER A 9 -3.70 -2.69 4.89
CA SER A 9 -3.24 -3.94 5.49
C SER A 9 -2.09 -4.53 4.67
N VAL A 10 -1.17 -5.18 5.37
CA VAL A 10 -0.03 -5.89 4.78
C VAL A 10 -0.03 -7.29 5.34
N ASP A 11 -0.20 -8.27 4.45
CA ASP A 11 -0.08 -9.68 4.78
C ASP A 11 1.22 -10.21 4.20
N THR A 12 1.83 -11.18 4.89
CA THR A 12 3.07 -11.81 4.45
C THR A 12 2.88 -13.31 4.28
N TRP A 13 3.35 -13.84 3.16
CA TRP A 13 3.42 -15.27 2.94
C TRP A 13 4.87 -15.66 2.63
N LYS A 14 5.44 -16.55 3.45
CA LYS A 14 6.83 -16.98 3.32
C LYS A 14 6.88 -18.39 2.74
N ASN A 15 7.78 -18.60 1.79
CA ASN A 15 8.25 -19.94 1.40
C ASN A 15 9.76 -20.08 1.66
N SER A 16 10.37 -21.16 1.20
CA SER A 16 11.80 -21.44 1.40
C SER A 16 12.74 -20.42 0.75
N GLU A 17 12.29 -19.70 -0.27
CA GLU A 17 13.14 -18.84 -1.10
C GLU A 17 12.84 -17.34 -0.93
N SER A 18 11.61 -17.00 -0.57
CA SER A 18 11.12 -15.63 -0.63
C SER A 18 10.02 -15.35 0.40
N VAL A 19 9.84 -14.06 0.68
CA VAL A 19 8.67 -13.54 1.39
C VAL A 19 7.86 -12.70 0.41
N LYS A 20 6.60 -13.08 0.22
CA LYS A 20 5.62 -12.33 -0.55
C LYS A 20 4.89 -11.37 0.38
N PHE A 21 4.90 -10.09 0.05
CA PHE A 21 4.09 -9.06 0.70
C PHE A 21 2.83 -8.82 -0.13
N ILE A 22 1.67 -8.84 0.51
CA ILE A 22 0.37 -8.53 -0.10
C ILE A 22 -0.11 -7.23 0.57
N ILE A 23 -0.07 -6.13 -0.17
CA ILE A 23 -0.52 -4.83 0.30
C ILE A 23 -1.94 -4.61 -0.20
N THR A 24 -2.86 -4.37 0.73
CA THR A 24 -4.25 -4.03 0.41
C THR A 24 -4.58 -2.67 0.97
N LEU A 25 -4.91 -1.72 0.09
CA LEU A 25 -5.49 -0.43 0.47
C LEU A 25 -6.99 -0.47 0.21
N LEU A 26 -7.76 -0.19 1.24
CA LEU A 26 -9.19 -0.37 1.21
C LEU A 26 -9.95 0.90 1.64
N ASN A 27 -10.93 1.31 0.84
CA ASN A 27 -11.84 2.39 1.19
C ASN A 27 -13.13 1.88 1.84
N ASN A 28 -13.20 1.93 3.18
CA ASN A 28 -14.43 1.63 3.94
C ASN A 28 -15.29 2.87 4.20
N THR A 29 -14.96 4.02 3.60
CA THR A 29 -15.78 5.23 3.71
C THR A 29 -16.96 5.19 2.74
N ASP A 30 -17.95 6.03 2.97
CA ASP A 30 -19.15 6.12 2.12
C ASP A 30 -18.94 6.96 0.87
N SER A 31 -17.73 7.51 0.65
CA SER A 31 -17.39 8.34 -0.50
C SER A 31 -16.19 7.78 -1.25
N GLU A 32 -16.08 8.12 -2.53
CA GLU A 32 -14.81 7.95 -3.25
C GLU A 32 -13.70 8.76 -2.56
N LYS A 33 -12.47 8.26 -2.62
CA LYS A 33 -11.26 8.96 -2.18
C LYS A 33 -10.23 8.98 -3.31
N THR A 34 -9.71 10.17 -3.59
CA THR A 34 -8.64 10.36 -4.59
C THR A 34 -7.29 10.42 -3.90
N PHE A 35 -6.35 9.61 -4.37
CA PHE A 35 -4.95 9.63 -3.97
C PHE A 35 -4.13 10.26 -5.09
N ILE A 36 -3.25 11.19 -4.72
CA ILE A 36 -2.37 11.89 -5.66
C ILE A 36 -0.95 11.37 -5.45
N PHE A 37 -0.39 10.77 -6.48
CA PHE A 37 1.00 10.31 -6.51
C PHE A 37 1.79 11.24 -7.39
N LYS A 38 2.89 11.80 -6.87
CA LYS A 38 3.75 12.73 -7.62
C LYS A 38 4.74 12.02 -8.55
N THR A 39 4.84 10.69 -8.43
CA THR A 39 5.65 9.82 -9.25
C THR A 39 4.91 8.51 -9.54
N GLY A 40 5.49 7.66 -10.37
CA GLY A 40 5.02 6.28 -10.59
C GLY A 40 5.07 5.40 -9.34
N GLN A 41 5.73 5.82 -8.26
CA GLN A 41 5.80 5.05 -7.02
C GLN A 41 4.47 5.13 -6.25
N LYS A 42 3.84 3.97 -5.98
CA LYS A 42 2.55 3.88 -5.28
C LYS A 42 2.66 3.41 -3.83
N TYR A 43 3.73 2.70 -3.51
CA TYR A 43 4.03 2.18 -2.18
C TYR A 43 5.54 2.08 -1.97
N ASP A 44 5.94 1.89 -0.72
CA ASP A 44 7.30 1.50 -0.35
C ASP A 44 7.21 0.47 0.78
N ILE A 45 8.10 -0.51 0.79
CA ILE A 45 8.17 -1.55 1.82
C ILE A 45 9.53 -1.47 2.46
N HIS A 46 9.56 -1.30 3.78
CA HIS A 46 10.78 -1.25 4.58
C HIS A 46 10.76 -2.45 5.52
N VAL A 47 11.74 -3.34 5.41
CA VAL A 47 11.89 -4.48 6.31
C VAL A 47 13.07 -4.20 7.22
N LEU A 48 12.81 -4.22 8.52
CA LEU A 48 13.79 -4.01 9.56
C LEU A 48 14.09 -5.35 10.26
N ASN A 49 15.33 -5.53 10.71
CA ASN A 49 15.66 -6.59 11.66
C ASN A 49 15.16 -6.22 13.08
N PRO A 50 15.25 -7.13 14.07
CA PRO A 50 14.82 -6.84 15.46
C PRO A 50 15.57 -5.68 16.14
N GLU A 51 16.76 -5.32 15.65
CA GLU A 51 17.56 -4.18 16.13
C GLU A 51 17.12 -2.85 15.50
N GLY A 52 16.13 -2.88 14.59
CA GLY A 52 15.63 -1.71 13.86
C GLY A 52 16.43 -1.33 12.62
N LYS A 53 17.40 -2.16 12.20
CA LYS A 53 18.22 -1.90 11.00
C LYS A 53 17.50 -2.35 9.73
N GLU A 54 17.47 -1.48 8.72
CA GLU A 54 16.94 -1.79 7.38
C GLU A 54 17.73 -2.94 6.73
N VAL A 55 17.03 -4.02 6.39
CA VAL A 55 17.57 -5.18 5.66
C VAL A 55 17.03 -5.30 4.24
N TYR A 56 15.88 -4.66 3.96
CA TYR A 56 15.33 -4.56 2.62
C TYR A 56 14.49 -3.29 2.50
N ARG A 57 14.57 -2.65 1.32
CA ARG A 57 13.70 -1.55 0.95
C ARG A 57 13.32 -1.65 -0.52
N TYR A 58 12.02 -1.66 -0.81
CA TYR A 58 11.51 -1.80 -2.17
C TYR A 58 12.03 -0.69 -3.10
N SER A 59 12.01 0.56 -2.64
CA SER A 59 12.47 1.68 -3.46
C SER A 59 13.99 1.76 -3.64
N LYS A 60 14.79 0.92 -2.94
CA LYS A 60 16.25 1.01 -2.98
C LYS A 60 16.76 0.57 -4.34
N GLY A 61 17.36 1.50 -5.09
CA GLY A 61 17.81 1.27 -6.46
C GLY A 61 16.69 1.32 -7.51
N GLY A 62 15.45 1.60 -7.10
CA GLY A 62 14.32 1.78 -8.01
C GLY A 62 14.31 3.18 -8.63
N PHE A 63 14.07 3.25 -9.94
CA PHE A 63 13.79 4.49 -10.65
C PHE A 63 12.30 4.53 -10.99
N PHE A 64 11.62 5.61 -10.62
CA PHE A 64 10.18 5.77 -10.85
C PHE A 64 9.92 6.96 -11.77
N THR A 65 8.99 6.78 -12.72
CA THR A 65 8.58 7.82 -13.66
C THR A 65 8.14 9.08 -12.93
N GLN A 66 8.57 10.23 -13.42
CA GLN A 66 8.16 11.54 -12.90
C GLN A 66 6.86 11.98 -13.59
N ALA A 67 5.76 11.43 -13.13
CA ALA A 67 4.42 11.77 -13.60
C ALA A 67 3.45 11.85 -12.42
N ILE A 68 2.60 12.87 -12.44
CA ILE A 68 1.52 13.00 -11.47
C ILE A 68 0.39 12.08 -11.89
N GLU A 69 -0.06 11.24 -10.97
CA GLU A 69 -1.17 10.32 -11.17
C GLU A 69 -2.23 10.50 -10.09
N TYR A 70 -3.49 10.40 -10.51
CA TYR A 70 -4.67 10.46 -9.66
C TYR A 70 -5.31 9.08 -9.64
N VAL A 71 -5.40 8.47 -8.47
CA VAL A 71 -6.03 7.16 -8.28
C VAL A 71 -7.30 7.35 -7.47
N ASN A 72 -8.44 7.05 -8.10
CA ASN A 72 -9.75 7.11 -7.46
C ASN A 72 -10.08 5.74 -6.87
N LEU A 73 -10.22 5.67 -5.55
CA LEU A 73 -10.60 4.47 -4.83
C LEU A 73 -12.07 4.58 -4.42
N THR A 74 -12.92 3.81 -5.08
CA THR A 74 -14.37 3.81 -4.82
C THR A 74 -14.69 3.28 -3.42
N SER A 75 -15.80 3.73 -2.84
CA SER A 75 -16.30 3.21 -1.57
C SER A 75 -16.64 1.72 -1.70
N ARG A 76 -16.43 0.92 -0.65
CA ARG A 76 -17.05 -0.41 -0.52
C ARG A 76 -18.57 -0.26 -0.44
N LYS A 77 -19.24 -0.16 -1.59
CA LYS A 77 -20.69 -0.24 -1.70
C LYS A 77 -21.05 -1.72 -1.82
N ILE A 78 -21.56 -2.31 -0.74
CA ILE A 78 -22.29 -3.58 -0.82
C ILE A 78 -23.67 -3.20 -1.37
N TRP A 79 -23.95 -3.55 -2.62
CA TRP A 79 -25.32 -3.47 -3.15
C TRP A 79 -26.18 -4.55 -2.48
N LYS A 80 -27.35 -4.17 -1.98
CA LYS A 80 -28.42 -5.07 -1.53
C LYS A 80 -29.55 -5.04 -2.55
#